data_AF-A0A2S3VYK8-F1
#
_entry.id   AF-A0A2S3VYK8-F1
#
_cell.length_a   1.000
_cell.length_b   1.000
_cell.length_c   1.000
_cell.angle_alpha   90.00
_cell.angle_beta   90.00
_cell.angle_gamma   90.00
#
_symmetry.space_group_name_H-M   'P 1'
#
loop_
_entity.id
_entity.type
_entity.pdbx_description
1 polymer ?
#
loop_
_entity_poly.entity_id
_entity_poly.type
_entity_poly.pdbx_seq_one_letter_code
_entity_poly.pdbx_strand_id
1 'polypeptide(L)'
;MELRSQRLVLRPWEDRHRQPFADMSADPAVMGYMMPLTPHAAHTTWIDNQRNRVGYDAPFTGWRMARPFWGRGYAPEAAATCLRFGFEGLDLPEIVANTVSANLRSRRVMEKLGMVHDPRDDFDHPRVPRGHPLRRQVLYRLTRERWLAQNAA
;
A
#
# COMPACT_ATOMS: atom_id res chain seq x y z
N MET A 1 8.69 3.33 -16.53
CA MET A 1 8.82 1.88 -16.25
C MET A 1 7.44 1.33 -15.98
N GLU A 2 7.13 0.17 -16.54
CA GLU A 2 5.85 -0.52 -16.40
C GLU A 2 6.11 -1.95 -15.87
N LEU A 3 5.31 -2.40 -14.92
CA LEU A 3 5.36 -3.76 -14.40
C LEU A 3 4.08 -4.50 -14.79
N ARG A 4 4.22 -5.79 -15.15
CA ARG A 4 3.11 -6.63 -15.56
C ARG A 4 3.00 -7.86 -14.67
N SER A 5 1.75 -8.21 -14.39
CA SER A 5 1.33 -9.44 -13.75
C SER A 5 0.41 -10.21 -14.70
N GLN A 6 -0.23 -11.28 -14.22
CA GLN A 6 -1.16 -12.05 -15.04
C GLN A 6 -2.37 -11.22 -15.49
N ARG A 7 -2.89 -10.34 -14.62
CA ARG A 7 -4.14 -9.60 -14.86
C ARG A 7 -3.98 -8.09 -14.80
N LEU A 8 -2.87 -7.58 -14.25
CA LEU A 8 -2.68 -6.16 -13.98
C LEU A 8 -1.45 -5.59 -14.67
N VAL A 9 -1.56 -4.33 -15.08
CA VAL A 9 -0.47 -3.47 -15.53
C VAL A 9 -0.29 -2.37 -14.49
N LEU A 10 0.89 -2.29 -13.88
CA LEU A 10 1.27 -1.24 -12.94
C LEU A 10 2.16 -0.24 -13.68
N ARG A 11 1.72 1.01 -13.74
CA ARG A 11 2.34 2.04 -14.58
C ARG A 11 2.30 3.42 -13.92
N PRO A 12 3.11 4.38 -14.40
CA PRO A 12 3.07 5.75 -13.91
C PRO A 12 1.69 6.38 -14.07
N TRP A 13 1.38 7.33 -13.19
CA TRP A 13 0.15 8.10 -13.25
C TRP A 13 0.09 9.01 -14.49
N GLU A 14 -1.06 9.06 -15.14
CA GLU A 14 -1.41 9.91 -16.28
C GLU A 14 -2.61 10.79 -15.91
N ASP A 15 -2.83 11.90 -16.63
CA ASP A 15 -3.87 12.85 -16.24
C ASP A 15 -5.28 12.25 -16.33
N ARG A 16 -5.49 11.29 -17.23
CA ARG A 16 -6.74 10.50 -17.31
C ARG A 16 -7.05 9.68 -16.06
N HIS A 17 -6.11 9.51 -15.13
CA HIS A 17 -6.34 8.77 -13.88
C HIS A 17 -6.84 9.64 -12.73
N ARG A 18 -6.81 10.97 -12.89
CA ARG A 18 -7.21 11.90 -11.81
C ARG A 18 -8.65 11.72 -11.39
N GLN A 19 -9.59 11.70 -12.35
CA GLN A 19 -11.02 11.54 -12.04
C GLN A 19 -11.33 10.16 -11.42
N PRO A 20 -10.91 9.01 -11.99
CA PRO A 20 -11.16 7.71 -11.35
C PRO A 20 -10.56 7.59 -9.94
N PHE A 21 -9.39 8.18 -9.69
CA PHE A 21 -8.79 8.19 -8.36
C PHE A 21 -9.53 9.09 -7.38
N ALA A 22 -10.03 10.25 -7.84
CA ALA A 22 -10.87 11.14 -7.04
C ALA A 22 -12.19 10.44 -6.64
N ASP A 23 -12.87 9.77 -7.59
CA ASP A 23 -14.10 9.03 -7.32
C ASP A 23 -13.87 7.91 -6.28
N MET A 24 -12.78 7.15 -6.44
CA MET A 24 -12.37 6.15 -5.46
C MET A 24 -12.07 6.77 -4.08
N SER A 25 -11.50 7.98 -4.05
CA SER A 25 -11.15 8.67 -2.80
C SER A 25 -12.34 9.40 -2.17
N ALA A 26 -13.44 9.57 -2.88
CA ALA A 26 -14.71 10.05 -2.34
C ALA A 26 -15.53 8.93 -1.68
N ASP A 27 -15.21 7.66 -1.96
CA ASP A 27 -15.89 6.51 -1.39
C ASP A 27 -15.51 6.33 0.11
N PRO A 28 -16.48 6.46 1.05
CA PRO A 28 -16.19 6.36 2.49
C PRO A 28 -15.77 4.96 2.94
N ALA A 29 -16.19 3.91 2.23
CA ALA A 29 -15.72 2.55 2.53
C ALA A 29 -14.25 2.36 2.11
N VAL A 30 -13.84 2.98 1.00
CA VAL A 30 -12.43 2.96 0.57
C VAL A 30 -11.56 3.77 1.54
N MET A 31 -12.05 4.92 1.98
CA MET A 31 -11.31 5.84 2.84
C MET A 31 -11.42 5.56 4.34
N GLY A 32 -12.23 4.57 4.76
CA GLY A 32 -12.58 4.34 6.17
C GLY A 32 -11.40 4.06 7.12
N TYR A 33 -10.23 3.67 6.60
CA TYR A 33 -8.99 3.48 7.38
C TYR A 33 -7.87 4.46 7.03
N MET A 34 -8.19 5.52 6.30
CA MET A 34 -7.23 6.49 5.82
C MET A 34 -7.45 7.83 6.50
N MET A 35 -6.38 8.59 6.69
CA MET A 35 -6.51 10.01 6.96
C MET A 35 -7.23 10.65 5.77
N PRO A 36 -8.24 11.51 6.00
CA PRO A 36 -9.01 12.10 4.93
C PRO A 36 -8.08 12.90 4.01
N LEU A 37 -8.15 12.61 2.72
CA LEU A 37 -7.64 13.52 1.70
C LEU A 37 -8.70 14.60 1.51
N THR A 38 -8.29 15.86 1.35
CA THR A 38 -9.23 16.87 0.87
C THR A 38 -9.62 16.51 -0.58
N PRO A 39 -10.85 16.80 -1.05
CA PRO A 39 -11.27 16.51 -2.42
C PRO A 39 -10.30 17.08 -3.47
N HIS A 40 -9.76 18.28 -3.21
CA HIS A 40 -8.71 18.86 -4.05
C HIS A 40 -7.42 18.04 -4.01
N ALA A 41 -6.92 17.68 -2.82
CA ALA A 41 -5.70 16.87 -2.70
C ALA A 41 -5.85 15.47 -3.33
N ALA A 42 -7.06 14.89 -3.31
CA ALA A 42 -7.35 13.64 -4.00
C ALA A 42 -7.28 13.78 -5.52
N HIS A 43 -7.71 14.91 -6.09
CA HIS A 43 -7.73 15.13 -7.54
C HIS A 43 -6.37 15.62 -8.11
N THR A 44 -5.64 16.46 -7.38
CA THR A 44 -4.43 17.12 -7.87
C THR A 44 -3.18 16.63 -7.14
N THR A 45 -2.99 17.10 -5.91
CA THR A 45 -1.72 17.02 -5.17
C THR A 45 -1.23 15.60 -4.96
N TRP A 46 -2.12 14.64 -4.73
CA TRP A 46 -1.69 13.27 -4.43
C TRP A 46 -1.02 12.59 -5.64
N ILE A 47 -1.60 12.71 -6.84
CA ILE A 47 -1.02 12.13 -8.06
C ILE A 47 0.32 12.79 -8.39
N ASP A 48 0.39 14.12 -8.22
CA ASP A 48 1.62 14.86 -8.49
C ASP A 48 2.74 14.50 -7.49
N ASN A 49 2.41 14.34 -6.20
CA ASN A 49 3.36 13.86 -5.19
C ASN A 49 3.90 12.45 -5.52
N GLN A 50 3.03 11.55 -5.99
CA GLN A 50 3.45 10.21 -6.40
C GLN A 50 4.37 10.24 -7.63
N ARG A 51 4.08 11.09 -8.62
CA ARG A 51 4.95 11.31 -9.78
C ARG A 51 6.31 11.86 -9.36
N ASN A 52 6.31 12.78 -8.40
CA ASN A 52 7.50 13.43 -7.87
C ASN A 52 8.23 12.61 -6.79
N ARG A 53 7.76 11.37 -6.51
CA ARG A 53 8.34 10.46 -5.52
C ARG A 53 8.49 11.09 -4.12
N VAL A 54 7.58 11.99 -3.76
CA VAL A 54 7.51 12.57 -2.42
C VAL A 54 6.91 11.51 -1.49
N GLY A 55 7.72 10.93 -0.60
CA GLY A 55 7.34 9.74 0.15
C GLY A 55 8.18 9.45 1.39
N TYR A 56 8.15 8.20 1.83
CA TYR A 56 8.85 7.72 3.01
C TYR A 56 10.35 7.55 2.74
N ASP A 57 11.17 7.78 3.78
CA ASP A 57 12.61 7.51 3.73
C ASP A 57 12.94 6.00 3.69
N ALA A 58 12.00 5.16 4.14
CA ALA A 58 12.12 3.71 4.11
C ALA A 58 11.41 3.12 2.88
N PRO A 59 11.93 2.01 2.30
CA PRO A 59 11.26 1.30 1.22
C PRO A 59 9.88 0.76 1.67
N PHE A 60 8.83 1.45 1.22
CA PHE A 60 7.45 1.24 1.65
C PHE A 60 6.58 0.75 0.50
N THR A 61 5.66 -0.18 0.77
CA THR A 61 4.61 -0.60 -0.16
C THR A 61 3.21 -0.41 0.43
N GLY A 62 2.25 -0.08 -0.43
CA GLY A 62 0.86 0.12 -0.04
C GLY A 62 -0.09 -0.02 -1.23
N TRP A 63 -1.38 -0.18 -0.92
CA TRP A 63 -2.42 -0.39 -1.93
C TRP A 63 -3.70 0.35 -1.55
N ARG A 64 -4.41 0.79 -2.59
CA ARG A 64 -5.78 1.27 -2.53
C ARG A 64 -6.49 0.76 -3.78
N MET A 65 -7.69 0.20 -3.61
CA MET A 65 -8.49 -0.34 -4.70
C MET A 65 -9.90 0.20 -4.62
N ALA A 66 -10.52 0.50 -5.76
CA ALA A 66 -11.92 0.86 -5.80
C ALA A 66 -12.80 -0.32 -5.40
N ARG A 67 -13.90 -0.03 -4.69
CA ARG A 67 -14.79 -1.01 -4.06
C ARG A 67 -15.26 -2.14 -4.99
N PRO A 68 -15.62 -1.90 -6.27
CA PRO A 68 -16.07 -2.97 -7.18
C PRO A 68 -15.03 -4.07 -7.45
N PHE A 69 -13.74 -3.79 -7.20
CA PHE A 69 -12.64 -4.70 -7.49
C PHE A 69 -12.12 -5.45 -6.25
N TRP A 70 -12.76 -5.26 -5.08
CA TRP A 70 -12.41 -5.97 -3.87
C TRP A 70 -12.73 -7.46 -3.95
N GLY A 71 -12.02 -8.28 -3.16
CA GLY A 71 -12.25 -9.73 -3.08
C GLY A 71 -11.76 -10.54 -4.27
N ARG A 72 -11.23 -9.91 -5.33
CA ARG A 72 -10.80 -10.57 -6.58
C ARG A 72 -9.31 -10.93 -6.63
N GLY A 73 -8.58 -10.66 -5.54
CA GLY A 73 -7.14 -10.92 -5.45
C GLY A 73 -6.23 -9.90 -6.14
N TYR A 74 -6.75 -8.77 -6.64
CA TYR A 74 -5.94 -7.77 -7.33
C TYR A 74 -4.93 -7.05 -6.43
N ALA A 75 -5.31 -6.71 -5.19
CA ALA A 75 -4.38 -6.07 -4.26
C ALA A 75 -3.14 -6.93 -3.95
N PRO A 76 -3.26 -8.21 -3.54
CA PRO A 76 -2.07 -9.05 -3.34
C PRO A 76 -1.30 -9.30 -4.64
N GLU A 77 -1.95 -9.44 -5.80
CA GLU A 77 -1.24 -9.60 -7.08
C GLU A 77 -0.39 -8.36 -7.44
N ALA A 78 -0.97 -7.16 -7.32
CA ALA A 78 -0.26 -5.91 -7.57
C ALA A 78 0.90 -5.73 -6.58
N ALA A 79 0.66 -5.97 -5.30
CA ALA A 79 1.67 -5.85 -4.26
C ALA A 79 2.80 -6.86 -4.43
N ALA A 80 2.51 -8.12 -4.77
CA ALA A 80 3.53 -9.13 -5.09
C ALA A 80 4.40 -8.71 -6.28
N THR A 81 3.80 -8.10 -7.30
CA THR A 81 4.53 -7.57 -8.47
C THR A 81 5.49 -6.45 -8.07
N CYS A 82 5.06 -5.54 -7.18
CA CYS A 82 5.93 -4.49 -6.63
C CYS A 82 7.04 -5.06 -5.74
N LEU A 83 6.74 -6.05 -4.90
CA LEU A 83 7.74 -6.68 -4.01
C LEU A 83 8.84 -7.37 -4.83
N ARG A 84 8.47 -8.15 -5.85
CA ARG A 84 9.42 -8.75 -6.77
C ARG A 84 10.33 -7.70 -7.40
N PHE A 85 9.75 -6.62 -7.92
CA PHE A 85 10.53 -5.53 -8.49
C PHE A 85 11.48 -4.89 -7.45
N GLY A 86 11.03 -4.70 -6.21
CA GLY A 86 11.86 -4.17 -5.14
C GLY A 86 13.04 -5.08 -4.79
N PHE A 87 12.84 -6.40 -4.72
CA PHE A 87 13.90 -7.34 -4.34
C PHE A 87 14.83 -7.74 -5.48
N GLU A 88 14.31 -7.93 -6.68
CA GLU A 88 15.10 -8.33 -7.86
C GLU A 88 15.66 -7.12 -8.62
N GLY A 89 14.84 -6.10 -8.82
CA GLY A 89 15.18 -4.95 -9.66
C GLY A 89 15.89 -3.82 -8.94
N LEU A 90 15.62 -3.64 -7.64
CA LEU A 90 16.23 -2.59 -6.82
C LEU A 90 17.16 -3.12 -5.72
N ASP A 91 17.29 -4.44 -5.60
CA ASP A 91 18.09 -5.13 -4.57
C ASP A 91 17.84 -4.62 -3.15
N LEU A 92 16.57 -4.33 -2.82
CA LEU A 92 16.21 -3.85 -1.50
C LEU A 92 16.39 -4.96 -0.46
N PRO A 93 17.01 -4.70 0.70
CA PRO A 93 17.16 -5.71 1.75
C PRO A 93 15.85 -6.01 2.47
N GLU A 94 14.96 -5.02 2.57
CA GLU A 94 13.69 -5.08 3.26
C GLU A 94 12.66 -4.13 2.62
N ILE A 95 11.39 -4.55 2.64
CA ILE A 95 10.24 -3.70 2.29
C ILE A 95 9.22 -3.77 3.42
N VAL A 96 8.69 -2.61 3.82
CA VAL A 96 7.71 -2.50 4.90
C VAL A 96 6.34 -2.04 4.40
N ALA A 97 5.29 -2.38 5.15
CA ALA A 97 3.94 -1.89 4.93
C ALA A 97 3.26 -1.69 6.29
N ASN A 98 2.40 -0.67 6.42
CA ASN A 98 1.66 -0.44 7.65
C ASN A 98 0.18 -0.16 7.38
N THR A 99 -0.64 -0.34 8.40
CA THR A 99 -2.05 0.03 8.35
C THR A 99 -2.62 0.22 9.75
N VAL A 100 -3.82 0.80 9.84
CA VAL A 100 -4.56 0.88 11.11
C VAL A 100 -4.84 -0.54 11.60
N SER A 101 -4.65 -0.79 12.90
CA SER A 101 -4.82 -2.12 13.52
C SER A 101 -6.14 -2.81 13.17
N ALA A 102 -7.23 -2.05 13.08
CA ALA A 102 -8.56 -2.52 12.71
C ALA A 102 -8.76 -2.86 11.22
N ASN A 103 -7.83 -2.50 10.32
CA ASN A 103 -7.93 -2.75 8.89
C ASN A 103 -7.57 -4.20 8.52
N LEU A 104 -8.42 -5.14 8.94
CA LEU A 104 -8.22 -6.58 8.73
C LEU A 104 -8.14 -6.98 7.25
N ARG A 105 -8.65 -6.18 6.32
CA ARG A 105 -8.54 -6.45 4.88
C ARG A 105 -7.12 -6.19 4.37
N SER A 106 -6.50 -5.09 4.81
CA SER A 106 -5.11 -4.77 4.45
C SER A 106 -4.12 -5.72 5.11
N ARG A 107 -4.32 -6.04 6.40
CA ARG A 107 -3.50 -7.04 7.12
C ARG A 107 -3.47 -8.40 6.44
N ARG A 108 -4.64 -8.89 5.99
CA ARG A 108 -4.73 -10.13 5.20
C ARG A 108 -3.96 -10.09 3.88
N VAL A 109 -3.79 -8.92 3.26
CA VAL A 109 -2.92 -8.79 2.08
C VAL A 109 -1.46 -8.93 2.48
N MET A 110 -1.01 -8.23 3.53
CA MET A 110 0.36 -8.36 4.06
C MET A 110 0.69 -9.81 4.42
N GLU A 111 -0.21 -10.51 5.12
CA GLU A 111 -0.06 -11.91 5.51
C GLU A 111 0.03 -12.85 4.30
N LYS A 112 -0.83 -12.65 3.28
CA LYS A 112 -0.78 -13.42 2.02
C LYS A 112 0.52 -13.23 1.24
N LEU A 113 1.15 -12.07 1.38
CA LEU A 113 2.44 -11.76 0.77
C LEU A 113 3.62 -12.32 1.59
N GLY A 114 3.36 -13.02 2.69
CA GLY A 114 4.39 -13.60 3.54
C GLY A 114 5.12 -12.58 4.42
N MET A 115 4.60 -11.35 4.53
CA MET A 115 5.12 -10.33 5.44
C MET A 115 4.84 -10.71 6.90
N VAL A 116 5.73 -10.30 7.80
CA VAL A 116 5.66 -10.62 9.24
C VAL A 116 5.27 -9.37 10.04
N HIS A 117 4.36 -9.56 10.99
CA HIS A 117 4.00 -8.56 11.99
C HIS A 117 4.72 -8.86 13.31
N ASP A 118 5.39 -7.87 13.88
CA ASP A 118 5.88 -7.88 15.24
C ASP A 118 5.13 -6.83 16.07
N PRO A 119 4.34 -7.22 17.09
CA PRO A 119 3.61 -6.26 17.92
C PRO A 119 4.49 -5.21 18.63
N ARG A 120 5.79 -5.48 18.78
CA ARG A 120 6.75 -4.52 19.36
C ARG A 120 7.04 -3.34 18.44
N ASP A 121 6.83 -3.51 17.14
CA ASP A 121 7.01 -2.48 16.11
C ASP A 121 5.75 -1.65 15.86
N ASP A 122 4.63 -1.99 16.50
CA ASP A 122 3.39 -1.23 16.40
C ASP A 122 3.53 0.14 17.03
N PHE A 123 3.03 1.17 16.34
CA PHE A 123 3.21 2.55 16.75
C PHE A 123 1.90 3.36 16.68
N ASP A 124 1.91 4.50 17.36
CA ASP A 124 0.85 5.49 17.25
C ASP A 124 1.21 6.49 16.16
N HIS A 125 0.30 6.72 15.21
CA HIS A 125 0.53 7.71 14.17
C HIS A 125 0.66 9.12 14.78
N PRO A 126 1.78 9.83 14.57
CA PRO A 126 2.11 11.05 15.32
C PRO A 126 1.14 12.21 15.08
N ARG A 127 0.50 12.23 13.90
CA ARG A 127 -0.47 13.28 13.51
C ARG A 127 -1.93 12.94 13.84
N VAL A 128 -2.20 11.84 14.53
CA VAL A 128 -3.57 11.42 14.89
C VAL A 128 -3.79 11.58 16.40
N PRO A 129 -4.84 12.28 16.87
CA PRO A 129 -5.10 12.50 18.29
C PRO A 129 -5.22 11.20 19.11
N ARG A 130 -4.81 11.25 20.40
CA ARG A 130 -4.96 10.13 21.33
C ARG A 130 -6.43 9.72 21.42
N GLY A 131 -6.69 8.40 21.49
CA GLY A 131 -8.05 7.85 21.51
C GLY A 131 -8.74 7.74 20.15
N HIS A 132 -8.18 8.31 19.07
CA HIS A 132 -8.78 8.20 17.75
C HIS A 132 -8.60 6.78 17.15
N PRO A 133 -9.63 6.16 16.54
CA PRO A 133 -9.55 4.79 16.03
C PRO A 133 -8.45 4.54 14.99
N LEU A 134 -8.10 5.57 14.20
CA LEU A 134 -7.05 5.50 13.17
C LEU A 134 -5.62 5.66 13.72
N ARG A 135 -5.45 5.87 15.03
CA ARG A 135 -4.14 6.20 15.60
C ARG A 135 -3.21 4.98 15.64
N ARG A 136 -3.69 3.86 16.15
CA ARG A 136 -2.87 2.66 16.36
C ARG A 136 -2.58 1.97 15.02
N GLN A 137 -1.32 2.00 14.61
CA GLN A 137 -0.82 1.35 13.40
C GLN A 137 -0.17 0.02 13.75
N VAL A 138 -0.24 -0.91 12.80
CA VAL A 138 0.54 -2.15 12.81
C VAL A 138 1.55 -2.14 11.67
N LEU A 139 2.76 -2.63 11.93
CA LEU A 139 3.85 -2.66 10.95
C LEU A 139 4.14 -4.10 10.52
N TYR A 140 4.22 -4.31 9.21
CA TYR A 140 4.62 -5.56 8.59
C TYR A 140 5.91 -5.37 7.81
N ARG A 141 6.78 -6.37 7.86
CA ARG A 141 8.09 -6.37 7.17
C ARG A 141 8.26 -7.63 6.33
N LEU A 142 8.99 -7.50 5.23
CA LEU A 142 9.46 -8.63 4.45
C LEU A 142 10.91 -8.40 4.04
N THR A 143 11.79 -9.30 4.46
CA THR A 143 13.20 -9.29 4.07
C THR A 143 13.40 -10.03 2.76
N ARG A 144 14.44 -9.65 2.01
CA ARG A 144 14.81 -10.34 0.77
C ARG A 144 15.12 -11.81 1.00
N GLU A 145 15.81 -12.16 2.08
CA GLU A 145 16.09 -13.54 2.48
C GLU A 145 14.81 -14.37 2.61
N ARG A 146 13.84 -13.86 3.38
CA ARG A 146 12.56 -14.54 3.57
C ARG A 146 11.79 -14.64 2.27
N TRP A 147 11.79 -13.59 1.46
CA TRP A 147 11.14 -13.61 0.15
C TRP A 147 11.77 -14.65 -0.78
N LEU A 148 13.10 -14.76 -0.84
CA LEU A 148 13.77 -15.82 -1.61
C LEU A 148 13.41 -17.22 -1.11
N ALA A 149 13.42 -17.43 0.21
CA ALA A 149 13.04 -18.71 0.81
C ALA A 149 11.61 -19.14 0.46
N GLN A 150 10.68 -18.18 0.31
CA GLN A 150 9.30 -18.44 -0.11
C GLN A 150 9.16 -18.79 -1.59
N ASN A 151 10.09 -18.34 -2.45
CA ASN A 151 10.03 -18.49 -3.90
C ASN A 151 11.04 -19.52 -4.44
N ALA A 152 11.78 -20.22 -3.58
CA ALA A 152 12.78 -21.22 -3.96
C ALA A 152 12.18 -22.59 -4.35
N ALA A 153 10.92 -22.65 -4.79
CA ALA A 153 10.19 -23.88 -5.14
C ALA A 153 9.83 -23.92 -6.63
#